data_AF-A0A8J3WH61-F1
#
_entry.id   AF-A0A8J3WH61-F1
#
_cell.length_a   1.000
_cell.length_b   1.000
_cell.length_c   1.000
_cell.angle_alpha   90.00
_cell.angle_beta   90.00
_cell.angle_gamma   90.00
#
_symmetry.space_group_name_H-M   'P 1'
#
loop_
_entity.id
_entity.type
_entity.pdbx_description
1 polymer ?
#
loop_
_entity_poly.entity_id
_entity_poly.type
_entity_poly.pdbx_seq_one_letter_code
_entity_poly.pdbx_strand_id
1 'polypeptide(L)'
;MAIAKTSVSLPEWVLTLARKHAETSNISLSALVQRGILREIAASHNQEARASVYGTAAVTGQENDERATGEDIRQASRRHDEGGAAA
;
A
#
# COMPACT_ATOMS: atom_id res chain seq x y z
N MET A 1 15.00 -15.46 15.13
CA MET A 1 14.35 -14.36 15.88
C MET A 1 12.86 -14.64 15.93
N ALA A 2 12.23 -14.63 17.10
CA ALA A 2 10.77 -14.75 17.21
C ALA A 2 10.14 -13.42 16.78
N ILE A 3 9.15 -13.47 15.88
CA ILE A 3 8.37 -12.29 15.49
C ILE A 3 7.44 -11.96 16.66
N ALA A 4 7.58 -10.76 17.22
CA ALA A 4 6.66 -10.26 18.24
C ALA A 4 5.25 -10.21 17.64
N LYS A 5 4.28 -10.81 18.34
CA LYS A 5 2.88 -10.83 17.91
C LYS A 5 2.14 -9.69 18.58
N THR A 6 1.45 -8.88 17.79
CA THR A 6 0.60 -7.80 18.28
C THR A 6 -0.83 -8.07 17.87
N SER A 7 -1.77 -7.95 18.81
CA SER A 7 -3.20 -8.05 18.54
C SER A 7 -3.74 -6.69 18.10
N VAL A 8 -4.53 -6.67 17.02
CA VAL A 8 -5.15 -5.46 16.48
C VAL A 8 -6.65 -5.67 16.42
N SER A 9 -7.41 -4.75 17.03
CA SER A 9 -8.87 -4.73 16.92
C SER A 9 -9.27 -3.96 15.66
N LEU A 10 -10.05 -4.60 14.79
CA LEU A 10 -10.57 -3.99 13.56
C LEU A 10 -12.10 -4.06 13.55
N PRO A 11 -12.79 -3.03 13.04
CA PRO A 11 -14.22 -3.11 12.78
C PRO A 11 -14.54 -4.20 11.75
N GLU A 12 -15.68 -4.87 11.91
CA GLU A 12 -16.07 -6.02 11.06
C GLU A 12 -16.13 -5.68 9.56
N TRP A 13 -16.60 -4.47 9.22
CA TRP A 13 -16.66 -4.01 7.84
C TRP A 13 -15.27 -3.85 7.21
N VAL A 14 -14.28 -3.40 8.00
CA VAL A 14 -12.88 -3.29 7.56
C VAL A 14 -12.29 -4.67 7.33
N LEU A 15 -12.53 -5.60 8.26
CA LEU A 15 -12.06 -6.97 8.16
C LEU A 15 -12.61 -7.66 6.91
N THR A 16 -13.89 -7.44 6.60
CA THR A 16 -14.56 -7.98 5.41
C THR A 16 -13.92 -7.49 4.13
N LEU A 17 -13.69 -6.17 4.01
CA LEU A 17 -13.03 -5.59 2.84
C LEU A 17 -11.57 -6.07 2.70
N ALA A 18 -10.84 -6.14 3.80
CA ALA A 18 -9.46 -6.60 3.81
C ALA A 18 -9.34 -8.06 3.38
N ARG A 19 -10.26 -8.94 3.82
CA ARG A 19 -10.31 -10.34 3.36
C ARG A 19 -10.54 -10.44 1.86
N LYS A 20 -11.57 -9.75 1.35
CA LYS A 20 -11.88 -9.74 -0.08
C LYS A 20 -10.70 -9.26 -0.93
N HIS A 21 -10.01 -8.22 -0.46
CA HIS A 21 -8.82 -7.72 -1.15
C HIS A 21 -7.66 -8.72 -1.11
N ALA A 22 -7.40 -9.33 0.05
CA ALA A 22 -6.36 -10.34 0.20
C ALA A 22 -6.58 -11.54 -0.74
N GLU A 23 -7.83 -12.02 -0.84
CA GLU A 23 -8.23 -13.08 -1.77
C GLU A 23 -8.01 -12.68 -3.23
N THR A 24 -8.49 -11.49 -3.62
CA THR A 24 -8.37 -10.98 -5.00
C THR A 24 -6.90 -10.80 -5.40
N SER A 25 -6.05 -10.41 -4.45
CA SER A 25 -4.63 -10.19 -4.65
C SER A 25 -3.77 -11.44 -4.39
N ASN A 26 -4.39 -12.59 -4.09
CA ASN A 26 -3.71 -13.86 -3.78
C ASN A 26 -2.62 -13.74 -2.69
N ILE A 27 -2.92 -12.98 -1.62
CA ILE A 27 -2.06 -12.80 -0.45
C ILE A 27 -2.81 -13.14 0.83
N SER A 28 -2.09 -13.42 1.92
CA SER A 28 -2.74 -13.63 3.21
C SER A 28 -3.20 -12.31 3.83
N LEU A 29 -4.30 -12.36 4.59
CA LEU A 29 -4.79 -11.21 5.35
C LEU A 29 -3.73 -10.66 6.32
N SER A 30 -2.95 -11.54 6.95
CA SER A 30 -1.85 -11.12 7.84
C SER A 30 -0.76 -10.36 7.09
N ALA A 31 -0.40 -10.80 5.88
CA ALA A 31 0.57 -10.10 5.04
C ALA A 31 0.04 -8.73 4.60
N LEU A 32 -1.23 -8.65 4.23
CA LEU A 32 -1.88 -7.38 3.89
C LEU A 32 -1.85 -6.39 5.06
N VAL A 33 -2.28 -6.84 6.26
CA VAL A 33 -2.29 -6.00 7.47
C VAL A 33 -0.87 -5.56 7.85
N GLN A 34 0.09 -6.49 7.81
CA GLN A 34 1.49 -6.17 8.09
C GLN A 34 2.01 -5.12 7.11
N ARG A 35 1.75 -5.27 5.80
CA ARG A 35 2.17 -4.31 4.78
C ARG A 35 1.52 -2.93 4.98
N GLY A 36 0.25 -2.89 5.38
CA GLY A 36 -0.45 -1.65 5.73
C GLY A 36 0.16 -0.94 6.95
N ILE A 37 0.43 -1.67 8.04
CA ILE A 37 1.08 -1.11 9.24
C ILE A 37 2.48 -0.59 8.90
N LEU A 38 3.26 -1.35 8.13
CA LEU A 38 4.58 -0.92 7.68
C LEU A 38 4.48 0.33 6.80
N ARG A 39 3.46 0.45 5.95
CA ARG A 39 3.22 1.64 5.14
C ARG A 39 2.85 2.85 5.98
N GLU A 40 2.02 2.73 7.00
CA GLU A 40 1.67 3.84 7.90
C GLU A 40 2.86 4.26 8.76
N ILE A 41 3.65 3.30 9.26
CA ILE A 41 4.92 3.58 9.94
C ILE A 41 5.87 4.27 8.96
N ALA A 42 5.96 3.81 7.72
CA ALA A 42 6.75 4.45 6.68
C ALA A 42 6.22 5.85 6.32
N ALA A 43 4.92 6.08 6.28
CA ALA A 43 4.35 7.40 5.98
C ALA A 43 4.57 8.41 7.11
N SER A 44 4.61 7.95 8.36
CA SER A 44 4.84 8.78 9.55
C SER A 44 6.32 9.07 9.84
N HIS A 45 7.25 8.33 9.22
CA HIS A 45 8.69 8.57 9.32
C HIS A 45 9.21 9.30 8.08
N ASN A 46 10.05 10.32 8.26
CA ASN A 46 10.75 10.93 7.12
C ASN A 46 11.63 9.87 6.39
N GLN A 47 11.99 10.11 5.14
CA GLN A 47 12.67 9.12 4.29
C GLN A 47 13.90 8.48 4.95
N GLU A 48 14.68 9.28 5.70
CA GLU A 48 15.85 8.81 6.45
C GLU A 48 15.49 7.81 7.56
N ALA A 49 14.43 8.09 8.33
CA ALA A 49 13.95 7.19 9.37
C ALA A 49 13.36 5.89 8.80
N ARG A 50 12.89 5.87 7.55
CA ARG A 50 12.45 4.64 6.86
C ARG A 50 13.62 3.81 6.38
N ALA A 51 14.64 4.47 5.82
CA ALA A 51 15.83 3.82 5.30
C ALA A 51 16.63 3.13 6.41
N SER A 52 16.60 3.68 7.64
CA SER A 52 17.29 3.08 8.80
C SER A 52 16.63 1.79 9.30
N VAL A 53 15.32 1.59 9.09
CA VAL A 53 14.57 0.41 9.57
C VAL A 53 14.45 -0.67 8.49
N TYR A 54 14.13 -0.29 7.26
CA TYR A 54 13.83 -1.22 6.17
C TYR A 54 14.98 -1.38 5.16
N GLY A 55 16.00 -0.53 5.26
CA GLY A 55 17.08 -0.43 4.29
C GLY A 55 16.70 0.44 3.09
N THR A 56 17.68 1.20 2.59
CA THR A 56 17.49 2.19 1.52
C THR A 56 16.87 1.59 0.26
N ALA A 57 17.28 0.37 -0.14
CA ALA A 57 16.77 -0.28 -1.34
C ALA A 57 15.27 -0.59 -1.28
N ALA A 58 14.75 -0.98 -0.11
CA ALA A 58 13.32 -1.25 0.07
C ALA A 58 12.48 0.02 -0.02
N VAL A 59 12.99 1.12 0.55
CA VAL A 59 12.35 2.44 0.49
C VAL A 59 12.35 2.99 -0.93
N THR A 60 13.47 2.86 -1.66
CA THR A 60 13.54 3.27 -3.08
C THR A 60 12.59 2.45 -3.96
N GLY A 61 12.47 1.14 -3.72
CA GLY A 61 11.50 0.29 -4.42
C GLY A 61 10.06 0.75 -4.21
N GLN A 62 9.68 1.00 -2.95
CA GLN A 62 8.35 1.50 -2.62
C GLN A 62 8.06 2.87 -3.27
N GLU A 63 9.01 3.81 -3.24
CA GLU A 63 8.85 5.12 -3.88
C GLU A 63 8.67 5.03 -5.39
N ASN A 64 9.33 4.07 -6.04
CA ASN A 64 9.17 3.83 -7.47
C ASN A 64 7.79 3.26 -7.80
N ASP A 65 7.31 2.30 -6.99
CA ASP A 65 5.98 1.71 -7.15
C ASP A 65 4.88 2.76 -6.95
N GLU A 66 5.01 3.61 -5.93
CA GLU A 66 4.06 4.69 -5.66
C GLU A 66 4.04 5.74 -6.77
N ARG A 67 5.21 6.05 -7.36
CA ARG A 67 5.30 6.97 -8.50
C ARG A 67 4.65 6.40 -9.75
N ALA A 68 4.93 5.13 -10.06
CA ALA A 68 4.32 4.43 -11.19
C ALA A 68 2.79 4.38 -11.05
N THR A 69 2.30 4.00 -9.87
CA THR A 69 0.85 4.00 -9.57
C THR A 69 0.24 5.39 -9.74
N GLY A 70 0.92 6.43 -9.26
CA GLY A 70 0.45 7.82 -9.42
C GLY A 70 0.47 8.32 -10.87
N GLU A 71 1.38 7.81 -11.71
CA GLU A 71 1.41 8.12 -13.15
C GLU A 71 0.32 7.39 -13.92
N ASP A 72 0.07 6.12 -13.59
CA ASP A 72 -1.02 5.32 -14.17
C ASP A 72 -2.39 5.96 -13.86
N ILE A 73 -2.61 6.41 -12.63
CA ILE A 73 -3.84 7.12 -12.24
C ILE A 73 -3.98 8.42 -13.03
N ARG A 74 -2.90 9.20 -13.18
CA ARG A 74 -2.91 10.44 -13.98
C ARG A 74 -3.18 10.16 -15.46
N GLN A 75 -2.64 9.07 -16.01
CA GLN A 75 -2.87 8.68 -17.39
C GLN A 75 -4.30 8.17 -17.61
N ALA A 76 -4.84 7.40 -16.67
CA ALA A 76 -6.24 6.97 -16.68
C ALA A 76 -7.19 8.18 -16.62
N SER A 77 -6.91 9.17 -15.76
CA SER A 77 -7.69 10.42 -15.70
C SER A 77 -7.67 11.18 -17.03
N ARG A 78 -6.49 11.36 -17.64
CA ARG A 78 -6.38 12.05 -18.94
C ARG A 78 -7.16 11.34 -20.04
N ARG A 79 -7.09 10.00 -20.10
CA ARG A 79 -7.88 9.22 -21.08
C ARG A 79 -9.38 9.33 -20.86
N HIS A 80 -9.82 9.43 -19.60
CA HIS A 80 -11.23 9.64 -19.27
C HIS A 80 -11.71 11.02 -19.74
N ASP A 81 -10.89 12.06 -19.55
CA ASP A 81 -11.23 13.42 -19.98
C ASP A 81 -11.19 13.58 -21.52
N GLU A 82 -10.28 12.89 -22.20
CA GLU A 82 -10.20 12.85 -23.67
C GLU A 82 -11.34 12.03 -24.31
N GLY A 83 -11.79 10.96 -23.65
CA GLY A 83 -12.94 10.15 -24.09
C GLY A 83 -14.30 10.82 -23.87
N GLY A 84 -14.39 11.77 -22.92
CA GLY A 84 -15.60 12.55 -22.65
C GLY A 84 -15.83 13.74 -23.60
N ALA A 85 -14.81 14.16 -24.36
CA ALA A 85 -14.92 15.26 -25.32
C ALA A 85 -15.44 14.84 -26.71
N ALA A 86 -15.69 13.54 -26.92
CA ALA A 86 -16.15 12.98 -28.20
C ALA A 86 -17.56 12.36 -28.14
N ALA A 87 -18.36 12.67 -27.11
CA ALA A 87 -19.74 12.23 -26.96
C ALA A 87 -20.73 13.38 -27.13
#